data_AF-A0A067QZ68-F1
#
_entry.id   AF-A0A067QZ68-F1
#
_cell.length_a   1.000
_cell.length_b   1.000
_cell.length_c   1.000
_cell.angle_alpha   90.00
_cell.angle_beta   90.00
_cell.angle_gamma   90.00
#
_symmetry.space_group_name_H-M   'P 1'
#
loop_
_entity.id
_entity.type
_entity.pdbx_description
1 polymer ?
#
loop_
_entity_poly.entity_id
_entity_poly.type
_entity_poly.pdbx_seq_one_letter_code
_entity_poly.pdbx_strand_id
1 'polypeptide(L)'
;MLISRGVGPLRYFITKLNQPILGQGTQSIRKSHGSIWSYRQPVSKHPKHIIILAEVVGGYMWWWIFWHFWHESGHVFGEVEYPNPSKWTDEELGILPDDEE
;
A
#
# COMPACT_ATOMS: atom_id res chain seq x y z
N MET A 1 14.20 21.92 43.61
CA MET A 1 14.14 21.70 42.14
C MET A 1 15.53 21.79 41.47
N LEU A 2 16.59 21.14 42.00
CA LEU A 2 17.96 21.25 41.42
C LEU A 2 18.58 19.94 40.90
N ILE A 3 17.92 18.79 41.06
CA ILE A 3 18.52 17.47 40.74
C ILE A 3 18.34 17.12 39.25
N SER A 4 17.39 17.74 38.55
CA SER A 4 16.98 17.34 37.19
C SER A 4 17.94 17.77 36.08
N ARG A 5 18.77 18.80 36.27
CA ARG A 5 19.61 19.37 35.20
C ARG A 5 21.06 18.86 35.17
N GLY A 6 21.51 18.13 36.20
CA GLY A 6 22.88 17.61 36.30
C GLY A 6 23.10 16.19 35.75
N VAL A 7 22.02 15.42 35.52
CA VAL A 7 22.13 14.00 35.12
C VAL A 7 22.60 13.83 33.68
N GLY A 8 22.23 14.74 32.78
CA GLY A 8 22.63 14.75 31.37
C GLY A 8 24.15 14.83 31.18
N PRO A 9 24.83 15.88 31.68
CA PRO A 9 26.27 15.99 31.54
C PRO A 9 27.00 14.87 32.29
N LEU A 10 26.53 14.48 33.48
CA LEU A 10 27.15 13.41 34.27
C LEU A 10 27.15 12.06 33.55
N ARG A 11 26.03 11.69 32.90
CA ARG A 11 25.98 10.49 32.05
C ARG A 11 26.94 10.58 30.87
N TYR A 12 27.01 11.73 30.21
CA TYR A 12 27.93 11.94 29.09
C TYR A 12 29.39 11.73 29.50
N PHE A 13 29.81 12.32 30.62
CA PHE A 13 31.16 12.15 31.16
C PHE A 13 31.48 10.70 31.51
N ILE A 14 30.57 10.00 32.21
CA ILE A 14 30.75 8.58 32.57
C ILE A 14 30.87 7.71 31.31
N THR A 15 30.05 7.97 30.28
CA THR A 15 30.11 7.18 29.03
C THR A 15 31.39 7.42 28.24
N LYS A 16 32.03 8.60 28.33
CA LYS A 16 33.31 8.88 27.68
C LYS A 16 34.50 8.27 28.41
N LEU A 17 34.45 8.21 29.74
CA LEU A 17 35.49 7.61 30.59
C LEU A 17 35.57 6.08 30.45
N ASN A 18 34.44 5.42 30.17
CA ASN A 18 34.38 3.96 29.98
C ASN A 18 34.52 3.50 28.53
N GLN A 19 34.95 4.36 27.60
CA GLN A 19 35.24 3.90 26.24
C GLN A 19 36.61 3.21 26.24
N PRO A 20 36.71 1.92 25.85
CA PRO A 20 38.01 1.30 25.66
C PRO A 20 38.78 2.09 24.60
N ILE A 21 40.09 2.27 24.80
CA ILE A 21 40.98 2.82 23.77
C ILE A 21 41.02 1.80 22.63
N LEU A 22 40.09 1.94 21.68
CA LEU A 22 40.00 1.12 20.47
C LEU A 22 41.11 1.53 19.51
N GLY A 23 42.34 1.13 19.85
CA GLY A 23 43.42 1.00 18.89
C GLY A 23 43.17 -0.23 18.04
N GLN A 24 42.36 -0.09 16.98
CA GLN A 24 42.41 -0.91 15.75
C GLN A 24 41.32 -0.45 14.78
N GLY A 25 41.76 0.18 13.69
CA GLY A 25 41.06 0.37 12.41
C GLY A 25 39.58 0.73 12.47
N THR A 26 39.25 2.02 12.53
CA THR A 26 37.93 2.49 12.10
C THR A 26 37.80 2.25 10.59
N GLN A 27 37.42 1.04 10.19
CA GLN A 27 36.93 0.81 8.83
C GLN A 27 35.81 1.82 8.61
N SER A 28 35.90 2.62 7.55
CA SER A 28 34.86 3.59 7.24
C SER A 28 33.55 2.83 7.01
N ILE A 29 32.62 2.92 7.95
CA ILE A 29 31.28 2.36 7.76
C ILE A 29 30.63 3.22 6.68
N ARG A 30 30.58 2.72 5.44
CA ARG A 30 29.81 3.36 4.37
C ARG A 30 28.34 3.30 4.77
N LYS A 31 27.81 4.42 5.26
CA LYS A 31 26.37 4.64 5.36
C LYS A 31 25.85 4.88 3.94
N SER A 32 25.75 3.83 3.12
CA SER A 32 25.06 3.97 1.83
C SER A 32 23.62 4.31 2.13
N HIS A 33 23.19 5.46 1.63
CA HIS A 33 21.85 5.95 1.83
C HIS A 33 20.91 5.11 0.94
N GLY A 34 20.40 4.00 1.47
CA GLY A 34 19.15 3.41 0.97
C GLY A 34 19.14 1.94 0.57
N SER A 35 20.26 1.22 0.50
CA SER A 35 20.19 -0.22 0.21
C SER A 35 21.40 -1.01 0.69
N ILE A 36 21.12 -2.09 1.42
CA ILE A 36 22.07 -3.17 1.69
C ILE A 36 22.17 -3.99 0.40
N TRP A 37 23.35 -4.00 -0.23
CA TRP A 37 23.57 -4.82 -1.41
C TRP A 37 23.72 -6.29 -0.99
N SER A 38 22.76 -7.12 -1.34
CA SER A 38 22.78 -8.57 -1.11
C SER A 38 23.02 -9.31 -2.43
N TYR A 39 23.96 -10.25 -2.45
CA TYR A 39 24.20 -11.13 -3.60
C TYR A 39 23.89 -12.58 -3.24
N ARG A 40 23.02 -13.24 -4.03
CA ARG A 40 22.57 -14.64 -3.81
C ARG A 40 22.02 -14.92 -2.41
N GLN A 41 21.51 -13.88 -1.75
CA GLN A 41 20.90 -13.94 -0.43
C GLN A 41 19.59 -13.15 -0.45
N PRO A 42 18.62 -13.52 0.40
CA PRO A 42 17.38 -12.74 0.53
C PRO A 42 17.72 -11.31 0.93
N VAL A 43 17.01 -10.37 0.31
CA VAL A 43 17.16 -8.94 0.60
C VAL A 43 16.88 -8.70 2.08
N SER A 44 17.70 -7.85 2.71
CA SER A 44 17.47 -7.42 4.08
C SER A 44 16.06 -6.83 4.24
N LYS A 45 15.38 -7.15 5.34
CA LYS A 45 14.03 -6.66 5.61
C LYS A 45 13.94 -5.14 5.45
N HIS A 46 12.97 -4.69 4.65
CA HIS A 46 12.67 -3.26 4.50
C HIS A 46 12.36 -2.61 5.86
N PRO A 47 12.63 -1.31 6.01
CA PRO A 47 12.31 -0.62 7.25
C PRO A 47 10.80 -0.69 7.52
N LYS A 48 10.43 -0.87 8.79
CA LYS A 48 9.04 -1.18 9.20
C LYS A 48 8.01 -0.19 8.66
N HIS A 49 8.37 1.09 8.56
CA HIS A 49 7.47 2.12 8.05
C HIS A 49 7.07 1.91 6.59
N ILE A 50 7.97 1.40 5.74
CA ILE A 50 7.66 1.10 4.34
C ILE A 50 6.69 -0.07 4.24
N ILE A 51 6.90 -1.10 5.06
CA ILE A 51 6.02 -2.28 5.11
C ILE A 51 4.61 -1.86 5.56
N ILE A 52 4.52 -1.07 6.64
CA ILE A 52 3.24 -0.56 7.15
C ILE A 52 2.56 0.33 6.10
N LEU A 53 3.30 1.21 5.43
CA LEU A 53 2.75 2.06 4.38
C LEU A 53 2.21 1.23 3.21
N ALA A 54 2.93 0.18 2.79
CA ALA A 54 2.48 -0.73 1.75
C ALA A 54 1.18 -1.45 2.14
N GLU A 55 1.08 -1.93 3.38
CA GLU A 55 -0.14 -2.56 3.91
C GLU A 55 -1.32 -1.58 3.99
N VAL A 56 -1.09 -0.34 4.42
CA VAL A 56 -2.13 0.70 4.50
C VAL A 56 -2.65 1.08 3.11
N VAL A 57 -1.76 1.26 2.15
CA VAL A 57 -2.14 1.57 0.76
C VAL A 57 -2.90 0.41 0.13
N GLY A 58 -2.44 -0.83 0.33
CA GLY A 58 -3.13 -2.03 -0.14
C GLY A 58 -4.51 -2.21 0.52
N GLY A 59 -4.62 -1.95 1.81
CA GLY A 59 -5.89 -1.98 2.53
C GLY A 59 -6.86 -0.90 2.07
N TYR A 60 -6.36 0.32 1.84
CA TYR A 60 -7.15 1.43 1.31
C TYR A 60 -7.68 1.13 -0.10
N MET A 61 -6.85 0.55 -0.97
CA MET A 61 -7.26 0.13 -2.32
C MET A 61 -8.44 -0.85 -2.26
N TRP A 62 -8.34 -1.91 -1.45
CA TRP A 62 -9.42 -2.89 -1.32
C TRP A 62 -10.68 -2.32 -0.67
N TRP A 63 -10.52 -1.51 0.38
CA TRP A 63 -11.63 -0.79 0.98
C TRP A 63 -12.37 0.07 -0.05
N TRP A 64 -11.63 0.81 -0.88
CA TRP A 64 -12.21 1.66 -1.93
C TRP A 64 -13.01 0.84 -2.95
N ILE A 65 -12.46 -0.30 -3.41
CA ILE A 65 -13.14 -1.20 -4.34
C ILE A 65 -14.45 -1.72 -3.73
N PHE A 66 -14.42 -2.24 -2.50
CA PHE A 66 -15.63 -2.78 -1.87
C PHE A 66 -16.66 -1.70 -1.55
N TRP A 67 -16.19 -0.50 -1.19
CA TRP A 67 -17.07 0.62 -0.94
C TRP A 67 -17.83 1.04 -2.20
N HIS A 68 -17.13 1.23 -3.34
CA HIS A 68 -17.77 1.57 -4.61
C HIS A 68 -18.61 0.42 -5.17
N PHE A 69 -18.17 -0.83 -4.98
CA PHE A 69 -18.96 -1.99 -5.39
C PHE A 69 -20.31 -2.06 -4.65
N TRP A 70 -20.36 -1.64 -3.38
CA TRP A 70 -21.62 -1.57 -2.63
C TRP A 70 -22.49 -0.38 -3.04
N HIS A 71 -21.90 0.81 -3.18
CA HIS A 71 -22.68 2.04 -3.40
C HIS A 71 -23.08 2.24 -4.87
N GLU A 72 -22.28 1.74 -5.80
CA GLU A 72 -22.40 2.00 -7.24
C GLU A 72 -22.22 0.70 -8.05
N SER A 73 -22.90 -0.37 -7.63
CA SER A 73 -22.83 -1.70 -8.26
C SER A 73 -23.26 -1.70 -9.73
N GLY A 74 -24.05 -0.70 -10.16
CA GLY A 74 -24.53 -0.53 -11.53
C GLY A 74 -23.41 -0.42 -12.58
N HIS A 75 -22.23 0.12 -12.22
CA HIS A 75 -21.08 0.17 -13.14
C HIS A 75 -20.53 -1.22 -13.50
N VAL A 76 -20.75 -2.21 -12.63
CA VAL A 76 -20.26 -3.59 -12.83
C VAL A 76 -21.36 -4.47 -13.43
N PHE A 77 -22.59 -4.34 -12.95
CA PHE A 77 -23.71 -5.20 -13.38
C PHE A 77 -24.53 -4.64 -14.55
N GLY A 78 -24.34 -3.37 -14.89
CA GLY A 78 -25.19 -2.63 -15.82
C GLY A 78 -26.30 -1.90 -15.07
N GLU A 79 -26.52 -0.64 -15.43
CA GLU A 79 -27.57 0.21 -14.83
C GLU A 79 -28.95 -0.04 -15.44
N VAL A 80 -28.99 -0.62 -16.64
CA VAL A 80 -30.19 -0.81 -17.44
C VAL A 80 -30.37 -2.30 -17.73
N GLU A 81 -31.58 -2.80 -17.51
CA GLU A 81 -31.94 -4.17 -17.88
C GLU A 81 -31.83 -4.35 -19.39
N TYR A 82 -31.14 -5.41 -19.82
CA TYR A 82 -30.96 -5.68 -21.23
C TYR A 82 -32.29 -6.14 -21.86
N PRO A 83 -32.82 -5.45 -22.90
CA PRO A 83 -34.08 -5.83 -23.52
C PRO A 83 -33.93 -7.18 -24.22
N ASN A 84 -34.92 -8.06 -24.05
CA ASN A 84 -34.96 -9.34 -24.76
C ASN A 84 -35.53 -9.14 -26.17
N PRO A 85 -34.73 -9.34 -27.25
CA PRO A 85 -35.18 -9.08 -28.62
C PRO A 85 -36.35 -9.97 -29.07
N SER A 86 -36.47 -11.18 -28.51
CA SER A 86 -37.55 -12.12 -28.88
C SER A 86 -38.91 -11.75 -28.33
N LYS A 87 -38.99 -10.73 -27.45
CA LYS A 87 -40.27 -10.21 -26.93
C LYS A 87 -40.80 -9.04 -27.73
N TRP A 88 -40.04 -8.51 -28.69
CA TRP A 88 -40.50 -7.44 -29.56
C TRP A 88 -41.57 -7.98 -30.50
N THR A 89 -42.63 -7.21 -30.66
CA THR A 89 -43.76 -7.61 -31.51
C THR A 89 -43.43 -7.33 -32.98
N ASP A 90 -43.90 -8.18 -33.88
CA ASP A 90 -43.69 -8.01 -35.33
C ASP A 90 -44.20 -6.65 -35.83
N GLU A 91 -45.25 -6.10 -35.19
CA GLU A 91 -45.76 -4.75 -35.43
C GLU A 91 -44.75 -3.63 -35.07
N GLU A 92 -44.04 -3.74 -33.94
CA GLU A 92 -42.98 -2.79 -33.55
C GLU A 92 -41.74 -2.90 -34.43
N LEU A 93 -41.47 -4.11 -34.94
CA LEU A 93 -40.38 -4.41 -35.87
C LEU A 93 -40.73 -4.05 -37.34
N GLY A 94 -41.99 -3.72 -37.63
CA GLY A 94 -42.47 -3.41 -38.98
C GLY A 94 -42.46 -4.61 -39.92
N ILE A 95 -42.56 -5.83 -39.39
CA ILE A 95 -42.64 -7.06 -40.16
C ILE A 95 -44.12 -7.27 -40.50
N LEU A 96 -44.44 -7.20 -41.79
CA LEU A 96 -45.80 -7.46 -42.28
C LEU A 96 -46.09 -8.97 -42.24
N PRO A 97 -47.32 -9.39 -41.90
CA PRO A 97 -47.72 -10.79 -42.03
C PRO A 97 -47.74 -11.18 -43.52
N ASP A 98 -47.25 -12.38 -43.83
CA ASP A 98 -47.18 -12.91 -45.21
C ASP A 98 -48.58 -13.20 -45.83
N ASP A 99 -49.67 -13.00 -45.07
CA ASP A 99 -51.04 -13.38 -45.42
C ASP A 99 -51.80 -12.31 -46.25
N GLU A 100 -51.17 -11.18 -46.58
CA GLU A 100 -51.71 -10.12 -47.46
C GLU A 100 -51.22 -10.23 -48.92
N GLU A 101 -51.50 -11.36 -49.59
CA GLU A 101 -51.36 -11.54 -51.06
C GLU A 101 -52.72 -11.61 -51.77
#